data_AF-A0A2H6HXQ9-F1
#
_entry.id   AF-A0A2H6HXQ9-F1
#
_cell.length_a   1.000
_cell.length_b   1.000
_cell.length_c   1.000
_cell.angle_alpha   90.00
_cell.angle_beta   90.00
_cell.angle_gamma   90.00
#
_symmetry.space_group_name_H-M   'P 1'
#
loop_
_entity.id
_entity.type
_entity.pdbx_description
1 polymer ?
#
loop_
_entity_poly.entity_id
_entity_poly.type
_entity_poly.pdbx_seq_one_letter_code
_entity_poly.pdbx_strand_id
1 'polypeptide(L)'
;MIKDRNYDLIFAGYRATDDDSTALGPMVGALLDMPCITEVSKLEVGDTSLKAERNIEGGSEVFEANLPCIITAQKGLNEPRYPKLKGIMMAKKKPIETIDADAGEAHVETTGMTYPMERPAGKIVGEGAEAVPELVRLLRDEAKVIE
;
A
#
# COMPACT_ATOMS: atom_id res chain seq x y z
N MET A 1 -20.31 8.48 -9.75
CA MET A 1 -20.31 7.01 -9.96
C MET A 1 -20.31 6.23 -8.66
N ILE A 2 -19.28 6.32 -7.80
CA ILE A 2 -19.30 5.59 -6.52
C ILE A 2 -20.47 6.08 -5.64
N LYS A 3 -20.70 7.40 -5.60
CA LYS A 3 -21.86 8.02 -4.94
C LYS A 3 -23.22 7.48 -5.42
N ASP A 4 -23.31 7.08 -6.69
CA ASP A 4 -24.55 6.65 -7.32
C ASP A 4 -24.75 5.13 -7.23
N ARG A 5 -23.83 4.43 -6.57
CA ARG A 5 -23.84 2.97 -6.40
C ARG A 5 -23.80 2.66 -4.91
N ASN A 6 -24.80 1.91 -4.43
CA ASN A 6 -24.91 1.53 -3.03
C ASN A 6 -23.92 0.40 -2.68
N TYR A 7 -22.66 0.77 -2.43
CA TYR A 7 -21.63 -0.17 -2.01
C TYR A 7 -21.55 -0.26 -0.49
N ASP A 8 -21.60 -1.48 0.04
CA ASP A 8 -21.42 -1.72 1.49
C ASP A 8 -19.95 -1.66 1.89
N LEU A 9 -19.04 -2.08 1.01
CA LEU A 9 -17.61 -2.12 1.31
C LEU A 9 -16.79 -1.75 0.07
N ILE A 10 -15.88 -0.80 0.23
CA ILE A 10 -14.97 -0.36 -0.81
C ILE A 10 -13.54 -0.73 -0.43
N PHE A 11 -12.85 -1.41 -1.34
CA PHE A 11 -11.43 -1.75 -1.20
C PHE A 11 -10.58 -0.80 -2.04
N ALA A 12 -9.56 -0.22 -1.42
CA ALA A 12 -8.47 0.49 -2.09
C ALA A 12 -7.12 -0.17 -1.74
N GLY A 13 -6.07 0.12 -2.50
CA GLY A 13 -4.70 -0.18 -2.07
C GLY A 13 -4.26 0.83 -1.00
N TYR A 14 -3.41 0.42 -0.05
CA TYR A 14 -2.82 1.33 0.93
C TYR A 14 -1.93 2.39 0.28
N ARG A 15 -1.09 1.98 -0.68
CA ARG A 15 -0.08 2.84 -1.29
C ARG A 15 0.10 2.51 -2.76
N ALA A 16 0.08 3.53 -3.61
CA ALA A 16 0.38 3.39 -5.03
C ALA A 16 1.90 3.34 -5.24
N THR A 17 2.38 2.54 -6.19
CA THR A 17 3.83 2.27 -6.37
C THR A 17 4.54 3.27 -7.27
N ASP A 18 3.78 4.09 -7.98
CA ASP A 18 4.25 5.11 -8.92
C ASP A 18 4.50 6.45 -8.23
N ASP A 19 3.58 6.93 -7.37
CA ASP A 19 3.72 8.20 -6.65
C ASP A 19 3.99 8.06 -5.14
N ASP A 20 4.05 6.83 -4.62
CA ASP A 20 4.18 6.48 -3.20
C ASP A 20 3.09 7.10 -2.29
N SER A 21 1.98 7.54 -2.85
CA SER A 21 0.89 8.20 -2.15
C SER A 21 0.00 7.19 -1.41
N THR A 22 -0.41 7.57 -0.20
CA THR A 22 -1.37 6.84 0.65
C THR A 22 -2.72 7.56 0.78
N ALA A 23 -2.92 8.65 0.03
CA ALA A 23 -4.04 9.56 0.25
C ALA A 23 -5.37 9.09 -0.36
N LEU A 24 -5.33 8.21 -1.37
CA LEU A 24 -6.51 7.88 -2.19
C LEU A 24 -7.70 7.35 -1.37
N GLY A 25 -7.48 6.37 -0.49
CA GLY A 25 -8.55 5.80 0.35
C GLY A 25 -9.21 6.84 1.25
N PRO A 26 -8.44 7.53 2.12
CA PRO A 26 -8.96 8.59 2.98
C PRO A 26 -9.65 9.74 2.22
N MET A 27 -9.09 10.18 1.09
CA MET A 27 -9.69 11.24 0.27
C MET A 27 -11.04 10.83 -0.29
N VAL A 28 -11.15 9.59 -0.80
CA VAL A 28 -12.44 9.05 -1.25
C VAL A 28 -13.42 8.95 -0.07
N GLY A 29 -12.97 8.50 1.10
CA GLY A 29 -13.79 8.47 2.32
C GLY A 29 -14.36 9.84 2.68
N ALA A 30 -13.52 10.87 2.68
CA ALA A 30 -13.95 12.24 2.95
C ALA A 30 -14.95 12.77 1.91
N LEU A 31 -14.74 12.47 0.62
CA LEU A 31 -15.65 12.91 -0.46
C LEU A 31 -17.00 12.19 -0.46
N LEU A 32 -17.06 10.98 0.10
CA LEU A 32 -18.25 10.15 0.21
C LEU A 32 -18.94 10.22 1.59
N ASP A 33 -18.33 10.90 2.55
CA ASP A 33 -18.76 10.89 3.97
C ASP A 33 -18.83 9.46 4.54
N MET A 34 -17.83 8.64 4.22
CA MET A 34 -17.72 7.24 4.64
C MET A 34 -16.51 7.01 5.56
N PRO A 35 -16.63 6.18 6.61
CA PRO A 35 -15.49 5.83 7.44
C PRO A 35 -14.45 5.06 6.62
N CYS A 36 -13.17 5.40 6.82
CA CYS A 36 -12.04 4.75 6.16
C CYS A 36 -11.07 4.18 7.19
N ILE A 37 -10.80 2.87 7.12
CA ILE A 37 -9.76 2.21 7.93
C ILE A 37 -8.56 1.93 7.02
N THR A 38 -7.42 2.55 7.33
CA THR A 38 -6.21 2.44 6.52
C THR A 38 -5.30 1.30 6.99
N GLU A 39 -4.38 0.88 6.11
CA GLU A 39 -3.28 -0.06 6.42
C GLU A 39 -3.78 -1.42 6.98
N VAL A 40 -4.89 -1.93 6.43
CA VAL A 40 -5.53 -3.14 6.94
C VAL A 40 -4.72 -4.38 6.56
N SER A 41 -4.22 -5.10 7.57
CA SER A 41 -3.42 -6.33 7.47
C SER A 41 -4.24 -7.60 7.76
N LYS A 42 -5.41 -7.48 8.40
CA LYS A 42 -6.39 -8.56 8.56
C LYS A 42 -7.81 -8.00 8.51
N LEU A 43 -8.73 -8.72 7.88
CA LEU A 43 -10.12 -8.29 7.71
C LEU A 43 -11.09 -9.45 7.92
N GLU A 44 -12.09 -9.23 8.78
CA GLU A 44 -13.24 -10.10 9.00
C GLU A 44 -14.50 -9.29 8.71
N VAL A 45 -15.28 -9.68 7.71
CA VAL A 45 -16.49 -8.95 7.29
C VAL A 45 -17.72 -9.75 7.68
N GLY A 46 -18.63 -9.13 8.45
CA GLY A 46 -19.95 -9.66 8.78
C GLY A 46 -21.06 -9.00 7.96
N ASP A 47 -22.31 -9.23 8.36
CA ASP A 47 -23.48 -8.74 7.62
C ASP A 47 -23.69 -7.23 7.74
N THR A 48 -23.41 -6.64 8.91
CA THR A 48 -23.67 -5.22 9.21
C THR A 48 -22.42 -4.46 9.63
N SER A 49 -21.35 -5.16 10.00
CA SER A 49 -20.12 -4.59 10.50
C SER A 49 -18.91 -5.41 10.04
N LEU A 50 -17.74 -4.82 10.19
CA LEU A 50 -16.47 -5.44 9.93
C LEU A 50 -15.53 -5.25 11.11
N LYS A 51 -14.55 -6.14 11.21
CA LYS A 51 -13.41 -6.05 12.10
C LYS A 51 -12.13 -6.04 11.27
N ALA A 52 -11.32 -5.01 11.45
CA ALA A 52 -10.06 -4.83 10.73
C ALA A 52 -8.90 -4.72 11.71
N GLU A 53 -7.75 -5.26 11.34
CA GLU A 53 -6.50 -5.13 12.09
C GLU A 53 -5.51 -4.34 11.24
N ARG A 54 -4.76 -3.44 11.87
CA ARG A 54 -3.58 -2.79 11.26
C ARG A 54 -2.36 -3.00 12.14
N ASN A 55 -1.22 -3.18 11.50
CA ASN A 55 0.05 -3.34 12.20
C ASN A 55 0.60 -1.96 12.57
N ILE A 56 1.13 -1.83 13.79
CA ILE A 56 1.79 -0.62 14.26
C ILE A 56 3.16 -1.00 14.85
N GLU A 57 3.99 0.01 15.12
CA GLU A 57 5.24 -0.22 15.83
C GLU A 57 4.96 -0.83 17.21
N GLY A 58 5.49 -2.03 17.47
CA GLY A 58 5.33 -2.72 18.74
C GLY A 58 4.01 -3.50 18.91
N GLY A 59 3.13 -3.60 17.91
CA GLY A 59 1.90 -4.39 18.04
C GLY A 59 0.91 -4.28 16.88
N SER A 60 -0.38 -4.45 17.19
CA SER A 60 -1.48 -4.24 16.26
C SER A 60 -2.65 -3.51 16.92
N GLU A 61 -3.40 -2.77 16.11
CA GLU A 61 -4.64 -2.13 16.50
C GLU A 61 -5.82 -2.80 15.79
N VAL A 62 -6.91 -2.97 16.53
CA VAL A 62 -8.12 -3.64 16.05
C VAL A 62 -9.27 -2.64 16.02
N PHE A 63 -9.90 -2.51 14.87
CA PHE A 63 -11.01 -1.61 14.58
C PHE A 63 -12.28 -2.40 14.35
N GLU A 64 -13.39 -1.88 14.86
CA GLU A 64 -14.73 -2.33 14.50
C GLU A 64 -15.48 -1.14 13.89
N ALA A 65 -16.11 -1.38 12.75
CA ALA A 65 -16.88 -0.35 12.04
C ALA A 65 -18.14 -0.95 11.41
N ASN A 66 -19.21 -0.17 11.36
CA ASN A 66 -20.41 -0.54 10.63
C ASN A 66 -20.21 -0.34 9.11
N LEU A 67 -20.93 -1.13 8.33
CA LEU A 67 -21.07 -0.89 6.89
C LEU A 67 -22.07 0.28 6.67
N PRO A 68 -21.86 1.16 5.67
CA PRO A 68 -20.83 1.04 4.65
C PRO A 68 -19.47 1.62 5.07
N CYS A 69 -18.37 1.00 4.61
CA CYS A 69 -17.01 1.40 5.00
C CYS A 69 -16.01 1.28 3.84
N ILE A 70 -14.92 2.05 3.91
CA ILE A 70 -13.77 1.94 3.02
C ILE A 70 -12.61 1.32 3.79
N ILE A 71 -11.91 0.37 3.18
CA ILE A 71 -10.64 -0.13 3.73
C ILE A 71 -9.52 0.03 2.70
N THR A 72 -8.32 0.32 3.18
CA THR A 72 -7.11 0.27 2.33
C THR A 72 -6.30 -0.98 2.67
N ALA A 73 -6.14 -1.87 1.71
CA ALA A 73 -5.43 -3.13 1.89
C ALA A 73 -3.91 -2.92 1.95
N GLN A 74 -3.31 -3.35 3.05
CA GLN A 74 -1.86 -3.48 3.21
C GLN A 74 -1.36 -4.71 2.46
N LYS A 75 -0.11 -4.69 1.97
CA LYS A 75 0.57 -5.91 1.54
C LYS A 75 0.61 -6.91 2.70
N GLY A 76 0.10 -8.12 2.47
CA GLY A 76 0.00 -9.17 3.48
C GLY A 76 -1.42 -9.42 3.98
N LEU A 77 -2.41 -8.57 3.63
CA LEU A 77 -3.83 -8.85 3.91
C LEU A 77 -4.27 -10.20 3.34
N ASN A 78 -3.79 -10.53 2.15
CA ASN A 78 -4.05 -11.77 1.46
C ASN A 78 -2.91 -12.11 0.48
N GLU A 79 -2.91 -13.34 -0.01
CA GLU A 79 -2.06 -13.78 -1.12
C GLU A 79 -2.86 -13.73 -2.44
N PRO A 80 -2.59 -12.77 -3.35
CA PRO A 80 -3.31 -12.68 -4.63
C PRO A 80 -3.09 -13.94 -5.48
N ARG A 81 -4.18 -14.63 -5.82
CA ARG A 81 -4.11 -15.84 -6.63
C ARG A 81 -3.71 -15.56 -8.08
N TYR A 82 -2.98 -16.49 -8.70
CA TYR A 82 -2.75 -16.45 -10.13
C TYR A 82 -4.04 -16.68 -10.94
N PRO A 83 -4.26 -15.93 -12.04
CA PRO A 83 -5.38 -16.17 -12.92
C PRO A 83 -5.17 -17.46 -13.75
N LYS A 84 -6.22 -18.28 -13.88
CA LYS A 84 -6.21 -19.45 -14.77
C LYS A 84 -6.41 -19.01 -16.23
N LEU A 85 -5.84 -19.72 -17.20
CA LEU A 85 -5.93 -19.39 -18.63
C LEU A 85 -7.38 -19.16 -19.12
N LYS A 86 -8.31 -20.05 -18.74
CA LYS A 86 -9.75 -19.88 -19.05
C LYS A 86 -10.32 -18.58 -18.48
N GLY A 87 -9.88 -18.19 -17.28
CA GLY A 87 -10.25 -16.93 -16.63
C GLY A 87 -9.79 -15.71 -17.42
N ILE A 88 -8.56 -15.74 -17.94
CA ILE A 88 -7.99 -14.68 -18.79
C ILE A 88 -8.83 -14.52 -20.07
N MET A 89 -9.14 -15.65 -20.74
CA MET A 89 -9.94 -15.63 -21.97
C MET A 89 -11.36 -15.09 -21.76
N MET A 90 -11.99 -15.39 -20.62
CA MET A 90 -13.31 -14.85 -20.27
C MET A 90 -13.24 -13.37 -19.91
N ALA A 91 -12.21 -12.94 -19.17
CA ALA A 91 -12.02 -11.54 -18.79
C ALA A 91 -11.91 -10.62 -20.01
N LYS A 92 -11.19 -11.05 -21.06
CA LYS A 92 -11.05 -10.29 -22.31
C LYS A 92 -12.38 -10.01 -23.03
N LYS A 93 -13.41 -10.83 -22.79
CA LYS A 93 -14.74 -10.67 -23.40
C LYS A 93 -15.70 -9.84 -22.57
N LYS A 94 -15.37 -9.55 -21.30
CA LYS A 94 -16.25 -8.75 -20.44
C LYS A 94 -16.28 -7.31 -20.97
N PRO A 95 -17.46 -6.66 -20.99
CA PRO A 95 -17.54 -5.27 -21.39
C PRO A 95 -16.76 -4.40 -20.40
N ILE A 96 -15.99 -3.46 -20.94
CA ILE A 96 -15.33 -2.41 -20.16
C ILE A 96 -16.08 -1.13 -20.46
N GLU A 97 -16.77 -0.62 -19.45
CA GLU A 97 -17.42 0.68 -19.53
C GLU A 97 -16.34 1.77 -19.49
N THR A 98 -16.31 2.63 -20.50
CA THR A 98 -15.44 3.82 -20.51
C THR A 98 -16.29 5.02 -20.16
N ILE A 99 -15.85 5.77 -19.15
CA ILE A 99 -16.57 6.92 -18.62
C ILE A 99 -15.58 8.07 -18.59
N ASP A 100 -15.96 9.20 -19.16
CA ASP A 100 -15.14 10.41 -19.09
C ASP A 100 -15.14 10.95 -17.66
N ALA A 101 -13.97 11.31 -17.15
CA ALA A 101 -13.80 11.86 -15.81
C ALA A 101 -13.39 13.33 -15.89
N ASP A 102 -14.03 14.15 -15.06
CA ASP A 102 -13.54 15.49 -14.75
C ASP A 102 -12.66 15.40 -13.50
N ALA A 103 -11.37 15.70 -13.66
CA ALA A 103 -10.39 15.66 -12.57
C ALA A 103 -10.44 16.91 -11.67
N GLY A 104 -11.23 17.92 -12.05
CA GLY A 104 -11.22 19.23 -11.39
C GLY A 104 -9.91 19.99 -11.62
N GLU A 105 -9.74 21.06 -10.86
CA GLU A 105 -8.53 21.88 -10.90
C GLU A 105 -7.43 21.29 -10.02
N ALA A 106 -6.23 21.13 -10.57
CA ALA A 106 -5.07 20.72 -9.81
C ALA A 106 -4.55 21.89 -8.96
N HIS A 107 -4.40 21.68 -7.65
CA HIS A 107 -3.85 22.69 -6.73
C HIS A 107 -2.33 22.55 -6.52
N VAL A 108 -1.71 21.55 -7.14
CA VAL A 108 -0.27 21.26 -7.05
C VAL A 108 0.22 20.90 -8.45
N GLU A 109 1.43 21.36 -8.80
CA GLU A 109 2.09 21.07 -10.06
C GLU A 109 3.48 20.48 -9.80
N THR A 110 3.81 19.37 -10.48
CA THR A 110 5.15 18.79 -10.46
C THR A 110 6.07 19.57 -11.39
N THR A 111 7.04 20.28 -10.82
CA THR A 111 7.96 21.15 -11.60
C THR A 111 9.17 20.42 -12.19
N GLY A 112 9.48 19.22 -11.71
CA GLY A 112 10.58 18.41 -12.21
C GLY A 112 10.78 17.11 -11.42
N MET A 113 11.41 16.13 -12.07
CA MET A 113 11.83 14.87 -11.44
C MET A 113 13.27 14.58 -11.85
N THR A 114 14.08 14.12 -10.89
CA THR A 114 15.46 13.73 -11.11
C THR A 114 15.74 12.39 -10.45
N TYR A 115 16.63 11.61 -11.04
CA TYR A 115 17.11 10.40 -10.37
C TYR A 115 17.91 10.76 -9.10
N PRO A 116 17.83 9.93 -8.05
CA PRO A 116 18.71 10.07 -6.90
C PRO A 116 20.18 9.86 -7.34
N MET A 117 21.11 10.36 -6.53
CA MET A 117 22.54 10.11 -6.75
C MET A 117 22.83 8.61 -6.77
N GLU A 118 23.72 8.18 -7.66
CA GLU A 118 24.19 6.80 -7.68
C GLU A 118 24.82 6.43 -6.34
N ARG A 119 24.52 5.22 -5.84
CA ARG A 119 25.13 4.73 -4.60
C ARG A 119 26.64 4.54 -4.84
N PRO A 120 27.51 4.96 -3.91
CA PRO A 120 28.93 4.68 -4.02
C PRO A 120 29.18 3.18 -4.02
N ALA A 121 30.28 2.75 -4.64
CA ALA A 121 30.67 1.36 -4.65
C ALA A 121 30.79 0.82 -3.21
N GLY A 122 30.24 -0.38 -2.98
CA GLY A 122 30.42 -1.08 -1.72
C GLY A 122 31.87 -1.50 -1.49
N LYS A 123 32.21 -1.81 -0.24
CA LYS A 123 33.54 -2.29 0.16
C LYS A 123 33.47 -3.79 0.43
N ILE A 124 34.33 -4.57 -0.22
CA ILE A 124 34.54 -6.00 0.10
C ILE A 124 35.53 -6.07 1.26
N VAL A 125 35.12 -6.68 2.37
CA VAL A 125 35.89 -6.72 3.63
C VAL A 125 36.70 -8.02 3.78
N GLY A 126 36.39 -9.04 2.96
CA GLY A 126 37.04 -10.35 2.97
C GLY A 126 36.02 -11.48 2.82
N GLU A 127 36.47 -12.72 2.99
CA GLU A 127 35.64 -13.93 2.90
C GLU A 127 35.69 -14.74 4.21
N GLY A 128 34.56 -15.36 4.56
CA GLY A 128 34.47 -16.24 5.73
C GLY A 128 34.51 -15.53 7.09
N ALA A 129 34.70 -16.31 8.16
CA ALA A 129 34.63 -15.83 9.54
C ALA A 129 35.74 -14.82 9.89
N GLU A 130 36.89 -14.88 9.22
CA GLU A 130 38.04 -14.00 9.49
C GLU A 130 37.78 -12.54 9.10
N ALA A 131 36.81 -12.27 8.22
CA ALA A 131 36.43 -10.91 7.82
C ALA A 131 35.48 -10.24 8.83
N VAL A 132 34.91 -10.99 9.77
CA VAL A 132 33.90 -10.49 10.72
C VAL A 132 34.44 -9.39 11.63
N PRO A 133 35.64 -9.51 12.25
CA PRO A 133 36.17 -8.45 13.11
C PRO A 133 36.34 -7.12 12.37
N GLU A 134 36.85 -7.16 11.14
CA GLU A 134 37.01 -5.95 10.31
C GLU A 134 35.64 -5.40 9.90
N LEU A 135 34.67 -6.24 9.54
CA LEU A 135 33.31 -5.79 9.24
C LEU A 135 32.68 -5.07 10.43
N VAL A 136 32.79 -5.64 11.65
CA VAL A 136 32.27 -5.02 12.87
C VAL A 136 32.96 -3.68 13.13
N ARG A 137 34.29 -3.61 12.97
CA ARG A 137 35.04 -2.36 13.11
C ARG A 137 34.54 -1.29 12.13
N LEU A 138 34.35 -1.63 10.85
CA LEU A 138 33.85 -0.70 9.84
C LEU A 138 32.41 -0.25 10.14
N LEU A 139 31.54 -1.16 10.60
CA LEU A 139 30.16 -0.82 10.94
C LEU A 139 30.05 0.08 12.18
N ARG A 140 30.93 -0.11 13.17
CA ARG A 140 30.99 0.70 14.39
C ARG A 140 31.65 2.07 14.14
N ASP A 141 32.84 2.07 13.56
CA ASP A 141 33.70 3.26 13.53
C ASP A 141 33.42 4.15 12.31
N GLU A 142 33.22 3.54 11.13
CA GLU A 142 33.03 4.27 9.87
C GLU A 142 31.55 4.53 9.58
N ALA A 143 30.73 3.47 9.55
CA ALA A 143 29.30 3.58 9.21
C ALA A 143 28.43 4.02 10.41
N LYS A 144 28.88 3.81 11.64
CA LYS A 144 28.18 4.17 12.90
C LYS A 144 26.74 3.67 12.98
N VAL A 145 26.52 2.44 12.52
CA VAL A 145 25.19 1.79 12.52
C VAL A 145 25.01 0.80 13.66
N ILE A 146 26.09 0.49 14.39
CA ILE A 146 26.10 -0.39 15.57
C ILE A 146 27.01 0.20 16.65
N GLU A 147 26.72 -0.13 17.91
CA GLU A 147 27.52 0.26 19.08
C GLU A 147 28.61 -0.77 19.46
#